data_AF-A0A8H8C1P0-F1
#
_entry.id   AF-A0A8H8C1P0-F1
#
_cell.length_a   1.000
_cell.length_b   1.000
_cell.length_c   1.000
_cell.angle_alpha   90.00
_cell.angle_beta   90.00
_cell.angle_gamma   90.00
#
_symmetry.space_group_name_H-M   'P 1'
#
loop_
_entity.id
_entity.type
_entity.pdbx_description
1 polymer ?
#
loop_
_entity_poly.entity_id
_entity_poly.type
_entity_poly.pdbx_seq_one_letter_code
_entity_poly.pdbx_strand_id
1 'polypeptide(L)'
;MTRLRHFVQVSSAYANSFLYDGLVEEKIYYLSNPDDAGGELEEILRTGTTRHLQRFPWAYAYSKQLMERLMMARFPNLPILLLRPTSIGPAIA
;
A
#
# COMPACT_ATOMS: atom_id res chain seq x y z
N MET A 1 17.80 3.47 -22.81
CA MET A 1 17.83 2.40 -21.79
C MET A 1 17.85 3.06 -20.41
N THR A 2 16.90 2.73 -19.54
CA THR A 2 16.87 3.28 -18.17
C THR A 2 17.96 2.61 -17.34
N ARG A 3 18.70 3.39 -16.53
CA ARG A 3 19.73 2.87 -15.60
C ARG A 3 19.14 2.60 -14.20
N LEU A 4 17.82 2.57 -14.09
CA LEU A 4 17.12 2.41 -12.82
C LEU A 4 17.31 0.98 -12.32
N ARG A 5 17.92 0.83 -11.14
CA ARG A 5 18.09 -0.49 -10.50
C ARG A 5 16.89 -0.87 -9.66
N HIS A 6 16.46 0.02 -8.78
CA HIS A 6 15.28 -0.16 -7.95
C HIS A 6 14.54 1.17 -7.80
N PHE A 7 13.21 1.11 -7.83
CA PHE A 7 12.35 2.19 -7.39
C PHE A 7 11.90 1.89 -5.96
N VAL A 8 12.48 2.60 -4.99
CA VAL A 8 12.12 2.42 -3.58
C VAL A 8 10.87 3.23 -3.28
N GLN A 9 9.78 2.54 -2.96
CA GLN A 9 8.52 3.14 -2.58
C GLN A 9 8.27 2.92 -1.09
N VAL A 10 8.15 4.03 -0.34
CA VAL A 10 7.93 3.98 1.10
C VAL A 10 6.43 3.83 1.39
N SER A 11 6.08 2.66 1.90
CA SER A 11 4.77 2.32 2.46
C SER A 11 4.77 2.53 3.98
N SER A 12 4.10 1.65 4.72
CA SER A 12 4.11 1.56 6.18
C SER A 12 3.70 0.16 6.61
N ALA A 13 4.19 -0.32 7.75
CA ALA A 13 3.71 -1.57 8.34
C ALA A 13 2.19 -1.54 8.60
N TYR A 14 1.63 -0.34 8.83
CA TYR A 14 0.19 -0.14 8.98
C TYR A 14 -0.61 -0.37 7.70
N ALA A 15 0.01 -0.51 6.52
CA ALA A 15 -0.71 -0.90 5.30
C ALA A 15 -1.43 -2.25 5.45
N ASN A 16 -0.95 -3.11 6.35
CA ASN A 16 -1.51 -4.43 6.61
C ASN A 16 -2.41 -4.48 7.85
N SER A 17 -2.77 -3.34 8.45
CA SER A 17 -3.56 -3.29 9.69
C SER A 17 -5.02 -3.75 9.55
N PHE A 18 -5.47 -4.05 8.32
CA PHE A 18 -6.80 -4.61 8.05
C PHE A 18 -6.82 -6.14 8.18
N LEU A 19 -5.65 -6.78 8.28
CA LEU A 19 -5.54 -8.20 8.54
C LEU A 19 -5.92 -8.49 10.00
N TYR A 20 -6.53 -9.64 10.22
CA TYR A 20 -6.71 -10.17 11.57
C TYR A 20 -5.37 -10.57 12.19
N ASP A 21 -5.37 -10.80 13.50
CA ASP A 21 -4.18 -11.24 14.23
C ASP A 21 -3.51 -12.45 13.57
N GLY A 22 -2.18 -12.40 13.46
CA GLY A 22 -1.39 -13.46 12.86
C GLY A 22 -0.07 -12.98 12.27
N LEU A 23 0.60 -13.90 11.57
CA LEU A 23 1.84 -13.60 10.85
C LEU A 23 1.53 -12.77 9.60
N VAL A 24 2.13 -11.59 9.52
CA VAL A 24 2.12 -10.75 8.32
C VAL A 24 3.38 -11.03 7.51
N GLU A 25 3.20 -11.51 6.29
CA GLU A 25 4.27 -11.87 5.35
C GLU A 25 4.67 -10.68 4.47
N GLU A 26 5.87 -10.76 3.89
CA GLU A 26 6.37 -9.78 2.91
C GLU A 26 5.77 -10.02 1.51
N LYS A 27 4.45 -9.87 1.41
CA LYS A 27 3.69 -9.94 0.15
C LYS A 27 2.65 -8.84 0.07
N ILE A 28 2.07 -8.66 -1.10
CA ILE A 28 0.90 -7.79 -1.29
C ILE A 28 -0.35 -8.52 -0.83
N TYR A 29 -1.12 -7.86 0.03
CA TYR A 29 -2.42 -8.33 0.45
C TYR A 29 -3.51 -7.54 -0.28
N TYR A 30 -4.35 -8.24 -1.03
CA TYR A 30 -5.46 -7.67 -1.77
C TYR A 30 -6.74 -7.63 -0.93
N LEU A 31 -7.61 -6.64 -1.17
CA LEU A 31 -8.87 -6.50 -0.43
C LEU A 31 -10.01 -7.30 -1.05
N SER A 32 -9.88 -7.66 -2.34
CA SER A 32 -10.82 -8.46 -3.13
C SER A 32 -10.07 -9.35 -4.13
N ASN A 33 -10.75 -10.35 -4.69
CA ASN A 33 -10.27 -11.15 -5.81
C ASN A 33 -11.40 -11.31 -6.84
N PRO A 34 -11.31 -10.72 -8.05
CA PRO A 34 -10.18 -9.92 -8.54
C PRO A 34 -9.98 -8.61 -7.76
N ASP A 35 -8.77 -8.06 -7.84
CA ASP A 35 -8.44 -6.77 -7.24
C ASP A 35 -8.94 -5.61 -8.13
N ASP A 36 -9.47 -4.54 -7.51
CA ASP A 36 -9.90 -3.31 -8.22
C ASP A 36 -9.40 -2.02 -7.54
N ALA A 37 -8.09 -1.94 -7.32
CA ALA A 37 -7.48 -0.73 -6.75
C ALA A 37 -7.68 0.52 -7.64
N GLY A 38 -7.83 0.33 -8.95
CA GLY A 38 -8.10 1.41 -9.90
C GLY A 38 -9.46 2.05 -9.67
N GLY A 39 -10.53 1.24 -9.64
CA GLY A 39 -11.88 1.70 -9.35
C GLY A 39 -12.02 2.29 -7.95
N GLU A 40 -11.34 1.73 -6.95
CA GLU A 40 -11.30 2.31 -5.59
C GLU A 40 -10.70 3.73 -5.59
N LEU A 41 -9.61 3.97 -6.34
CA LEU A 41 -9.05 5.32 -6.44
C LEU A 41 -10.04 6.30 -7.11
N GLU A 42 -10.71 5.87 -8.17
CA GLU A 42 -11.71 6.69 -8.87
C GLU A 42 -12.91 7.02 -7.96
N GLU A 43 -13.38 6.05 -7.16
CA GLU A 43 -14.41 6.25 -6.15
C GLU A 43 -14.02 7.34 -5.15
N ILE A 44 -12.79 7.27 -4.62
CA ILE A 44 -12.27 8.24 -3.64
C ILE A 44 -12.11 9.62 -4.27
N LEU A 45 -11.58 9.71 -5.48
CA LEU A 45 -11.44 11.01 -6.17
C LEU A 45 -12.80 11.67 -6.44
N ARG A 46 -13.85 10.87 -6.65
CA ARG A 46 -15.21 11.36 -6.88
C ARG A 46 -15.97 11.68 -5.58
N THR A 47 -15.81 10.87 -4.54
CA THR A 47 -16.68 10.90 -3.34
C THR A 47 -15.97 11.32 -2.06
N GLY A 48 -14.63 11.35 -2.07
CA GLY A 48 -13.80 11.59 -0.89
C GLY A 48 -13.66 10.38 0.05
N THR A 49 -14.25 9.22 -0.27
CA THR A 49 -14.22 8.05 0.61
C THR A 49 -14.35 6.73 -0.15
N THR A 50 -14.32 5.61 0.57
CA THR A 50 -14.62 4.26 0.09
C THR A 50 -15.11 3.38 1.23
N ARG A 51 -15.85 2.31 0.90
CA ARG A 51 -16.28 1.29 1.89
C ARG A 51 -15.11 0.61 2.61
N HIS A 52 -13.94 0.54 1.99
CA HIS A 52 -12.77 -0.15 2.53
C HIS A 52 -12.16 0.58 3.72
N LEU A 53 -12.38 1.89 3.85
CA LEU A 53 -11.81 2.72 4.90
C LEU A 53 -12.16 2.21 6.31
N GLN A 54 -13.36 1.63 6.49
CA GLN A 54 -13.83 1.09 7.76
C GLN A 54 -13.04 -0.14 8.25
N ARG A 55 -12.26 -0.78 7.38
CA ARG A 55 -11.40 -1.92 7.74
C ARG A 55 -10.05 -1.50 8.28
N PHE A 56 -9.75 -0.20 8.29
CA PHE A 56 -8.46 0.34 8.69
C PHE A 56 -8.65 1.26 9.89
N PRO A 57 -7.65 1.34 10.78
CA PRO A 57 -7.72 2.20 11.96
C PRO A 57 -7.69 3.70 11.59
N TRP A 58 -7.15 4.05 10.41
CA TRP A 58 -7.11 5.42 9.91
C TRP A 58 -6.90 5.48 8.38
N ALA A 59 -7.28 6.60 7.77
CA ALA A 59 -7.17 6.83 6.33
C ALA A 59 -5.74 6.73 5.79
N TYR A 60 -4.74 7.09 6.60
CA TYR A 60 -3.33 6.94 6.22
C TYR A 60 -2.93 5.48 5.96
N ALA A 61 -3.36 4.51 6.77
CA ALA A 61 -3.05 3.09 6.61
C ALA A 61 -3.67 2.56 5.31
N TYR A 62 -4.95 2.88 5.11
CA TYR A 62 -5.65 2.55 3.88
C TYR A 62 -4.96 3.16 2.65
N SER A 63 -4.53 4.43 2.70
CA SER A 63 -3.84 5.07 1.56
C SER A 63 -2.53 4.36 1.19
N LYS A 64 -1.77 3.86 2.18
CA LYS A 64 -0.55 3.09 1.94
C LYS A 64 -0.89 1.74 1.33
N GLN A 65 -1.93 1.07 1.82
CA GLN A 65 -2.41 -0.20 1.27
C GLN A 65 -2.89 -0.07 -0.18
N LEU A 66 -3.70 0.95 -0.48
CA LEU A 66 -4.18 1.24 -1.82
C LEU A 66 -3.02 1.56 -2.78
N MET A 67 -2.04 2.35 -2.32
CA MET A 67 -0.82 2.64 -3.07
C MET A 67 -0.06 1.35 -3.44
N GLU A 68 0.10 0.39 -2.53
CA GLU A 68 0.85 -0.83 -2.84
C GLU A 68 0.19 -1.64 -3.97
N ARG A 69 -1.14 -1.78 -3.90
CA ARG A 69 -1.93 -2.45 -4.95
C ARG A 69 -1.86 -1.71 -6.28
N LEU A 70 -2.02 -0.39 -6.27
CA LEU A 70 -1.92 0.45 -7.47
C LEU A 70 -0.52 0.35 -8.12
N MET A 71 0.54 0.30 -7.32
CA MET A 71 1.91 0.18 -7.82
C MET A 71 2.11 -1.13 -8.58
N MET A 72 1.63 -2.25 -8.04
CA MET A 72 1.71 -3.55 -8.72
C MET A 72 0.85 -3.60 -9.99
N ALA A 73 -0.36 -3.03 -9.93
CA ALA A 73 -1.29 -3.04 -11.06
C ALA A 73 -0.82 -2.16 -12.22
N ARG A 74 -0.31 -0.96 -11.93
CA ARG A 74 0.06 0.04 -12.96
C ARG A 74 1.49 -0.12 -13.47
N PHE A 75 2.38 -0.69 -12.67
CA PHE A 75 3.81 -0.77 -12.99
C PHE A 75 4.37 -2.19 -12.82
N PRO A 76 3.80 -3.21 -13.50
CA PRO A 76 4.19 -4.62 -13.30
C PRO A 76 5.65 -4.92 -13.66
N ASN A 77 6.28 -4.08 -14.50
CA ASN A 77 7.66 -4.25 -14.96
C ASN A 77 8.65 -3.30 -14.28
N LEU A 78 8.20 -2.43 -13.37
CA LEU A 78 9.08 -1.52 -12.65
C LEU A 78 9.76 -2.32 -11.51
N PRO A 79 11.10 -2.28 -11.36
CA PRO A 79 11.78 -2.98 -10.28
C PRO A 79 11.53 -2.28 -8.94
N ILE A 80 10.36 -2.49 -8.35
CA ILE A 80 9.91 -1.80 -7.14
C ILE A 80 10.41 -2.53 -5.90
N LEU A 81 10.93 -1.76 -4.93
CA LEU A 81 11.12 -2.20 -3.55
C LEU A 81 10.12 -1.46 -2.68
N LEU A 82 9.12 -2.17 -2.13
CA LEU A 82 8.20 -1.62 -1.14
C LEU A 82 8.80 -1.73 0.24
N LEU A 83 9.05 -0.60 0.90
CA LEU A 83 9.56 -0.54 2.25
C LEU A 83 8.42 -0.18 3.21
N ARG A 84 8.17 -1.00 4.24
CA ARG A 84 7.09 -0.80 5.22
C ARG A 84 7.63 -0.43 6.61
N PRO A 85 8.13 0.80 6.82
CA PRO A 85 8.58 1.22 8.14
C PRO A 85 7.41 1.32 9.14
N THR A 86 7.73 1.26 10.43
CA THR A 86 6.81 1.57 11.53
C THR A 86 7.10 2.99 12.03
N SER A 87 7.84 3.12 13.13
CA SER A 87 8.33 4.39 13.66
C SER A 87 9.76 4.62 13.21
N ILE A 88 10.05 5.82 12.71
CA ILE A 88 11.39 6.21 12.29
C ILE A 88 11.98 7.10 13.38
N GLY A 89 13.07 6.63 14.01
CA GLY A 89 13.84 7.39 15.00
C GLY A 89 15.07 8.07 14.40
N PRO A 90 15.75 8.92 15.18
CA PRO A 90 17.02 9.52 14.77
C PRO A 90 18.09 8.45 14.55
N ALA A 91 18.97 8.68 13.56
CA ALA A 91 20.07 7.77 13.25
C ALA A 91 21.20 7.81 14.29
N ILE A 92 21.38 8.96 14.96
CA ILE A 92 22.37 9.20 16.01
C ILE A 92 21.69 10.04 17.09
N ALA A 93 21.92 9.69 18.36
CA ALA A 93 21.36 10.36 19.54
C ALA A 93 22.19 11.57 19.98
#